data_AF-T1DIF3-F1
#
_entry.id   AF-T1DIF3-F1
#
_cell.length_a   1.000
_cell.length_b   1.000
_cell.length_c   1.000
_cell.angle_alpha   90.00
_cell.angle_beta   90.00
_cell.angle_gamma   90.00
#
_symmetry.space_group_name_H-M   'P 1'
#
loop_
_entity.id
_entity.type
_entity.pdbx_description
1 polymer ?
#
loop_
_entity_poly.entity_id
_entity_poly.type
_entity_poly.pdbx_seq_one_letter_code
_entity_poly.pdbx_strand_id
1 'polypeptide(L)'
;VIVTQLSLALADLALLMSSWNKPVATLLERFSSNINMMYALIELLTLIPEEVNSRHLRLGANRRKEILLDLEADSTLVSEYLTMCLMNGNESELLRSKILKCFTSWVQINAFKLPEISDSMLIVYCFQLLSNATSSSELHEAATDVLCSLLHCMELNNARGGLDDKLFSGILCLEEAYNISVAQEDLDKSMNFSRLFTVLVECNLTRMVDGSDGDTPHYSTKALDLVLNCVGHYDYEVAEITFNMWYRLSEDLYQRNNCRLTAHFKPYVERLIAALYKHSQLDPDHDGPVEEGGSFKDFRFKVSEIIKDVIFIVSSISCFKQMFLILQSANVSWESSEAALFIMQNVARNILPEIMELGERDIPTARFNQLCEESEVVPKVVEAIREPAGQLSHRDPLHLHQ
;
A
#
# COMPACT_ATOMS: atom_id res chain seq x y z
N VAL A 1 -29.45 12.00 0.07
CA VAL A 1 -30.38 10.86 0.32
C VAL A 1 -31.44 10.73 -0.76
N ILE A 2 -32.43 11.63 -0.86
CA ILE A 2 -33.53 11.47 -1.85
C ILE A 2 -33.01 11.38 -3.29
N VAL A 3 -32.15 12.32 -3.70
CA VAL A 3 -31.56 12.33 -5.06
C VAL A 3 -30.81 11.04 -5.35
N THR A 4 -29.90 10.63 -4.46
CA THR A 4 -29.14 9.38 -4.59
C THR A 4 -30.04 8.15 -4.73
N GLN A 5 -31.12 8.04 -3.95
CA GLN A 5 -32.04 6.90 -4.04
C GLN A 5 -32.85 6.89 -5.34
N LEU A 6 -33.24 8.07 -5.85
CA LEU A 6 -33.89 8.18 -7.16
C LEU A 6 -32.91 7.89 -8.30
N SER A 7 -31.67 8.36 -8.20
CA SER A 7 -30.61 8.05 -9.17
C SER A 7 -30.29 6.56 -9.18
N LEU A 8 -30.26 5.90 -8.02
CA LEU A 8 -30.06 4.46 -7.89
C LEU A 8 -31.20 3.67 -8.56
N ALA A 9 -32.45 4.02 -8.24
CA ALA A 9 -33.61 3.38 -8.87
C ALA A 9 -33.63 3.55 -10.40
N LEU A 10 -33.16 4.70 -10.89
CA LEU A 10 -33.04 4.96 -12.33
C LEU A 10 -31.86 4.21 -12.96
N ALA A 11 -30.73 4.08 -12.25
CA ALA A 11 -29.59 3.26 -12.68
C ALA A 11 -30.01 1.79 -12.80
N ASP A 12 -30.66 1.23 -11.78
CA ASP A 12 -31.18 -0.14 -11.81
C ASP A 12 -32.15 -0.35 -12.99
N LEU A 13 -33.06 0.60 -13.21
CA LEU A 13 -33.98 0.56 -14.34
C LEU A 13 -33.23 0.55 -15.67
N ALA A 14 -32.23 1.42 -15.84
CA ALA A 14 -31.43 1.53 -17.06
C ALA A 14 -30.67 0.22 -17.35
N LEU A 15 -30.15 -0.44 -16.31
CA LEU A 15 -29.40 -1.69 -16.44
C LEU A 15 -30.31 -2.89 -16.76
N LEU A 16 -31.49 -2.96 -16.12
CA LEU A 16 -32.45 -4.06 -16.29
C LEU A 16 -33.31 -3.94 -17.55
N MET A 17 -33.60 -2.72 -18.01
CA MET A 17 -34.48 -2.47 -19.14
C MET A 17 -33.72 -2.63 -20.46
N SER A 18 -33.70 -3.84 -21.02
CA SER A 18 -33.03 -4.13 -22.30
C SER A 18 -33.60 -3.36 -23.50
N SER A 19 -34.82 -2.82 -23.39
CA SER A 19 -35.41 -1.97 -24.43
C SER A 19 -34.84 -0.54 -24.45
N TRP A 20 -34.20 -0.11 -23.35
CA TRP A 20 -33.56 1.20 -23.28
C TRP A 20 -32.12 1.09 -23.77
N ASN A 21 -31.95 1.32 -25.08
CA ASN A 21 -30.63 1.33 -25.70
C ASN A 21 -29.89 2.62 -25.35
N LYS A 22 -28.60 2.52 -24.99
CA LYS A 22 -27.70 3.65 -24.68
C LYS A 22 -28.27 4.65 -23.66
N PRO A 23 -28.51 4.22 -22.40
CA PRO A 23 -29.07 5.07 -21.38
C PRO A 23 -28.19 6.28 -21.06
N VAL A 24 -26.86 6.12 -21.02
CA VAL A 24 -25.91 7.19 -20.71
C VAL A 24 -25.96 8.30 -21.76
N ALA A 25 -25.82 7.95 -23.04
CA ALA A 25 -25.95 8.93 -24.13
C ALA A 25 -27.29 9.69 -24.08
N THR A 26 -28.40 8.98 -23.84
CA THR A 26 -29.74 9.58 -23.74
C THR A 26 -29.85 10.59 -22.59
N LEU A 27 -29.26 10.26 -21.43
CA LEU A 27 -29.27 11.11 -20.24
C LEU A 27 -28.40 12.37 -20.44
N LEU A 28 -27.22 12.20 -21.03
CA LEU A 28 -26.33 13.30 -21.37
C LEU A 28 -26.96 14.25 -22.38
N GLU A 29 -27.54 13.74 -23.48
CA GLU A 29 -28.20 14.57 -24.50
C GLU A 29 -29.32 15.42 -23.88
N ARG A 30 -30.09 14.85 -22.95
CA ARG A 30 -31.25 15.51 -22.38
C ARG A 30 -30.92 16.51 -21.26
N PHE A 31 -29.91 16.22 -20.45
CA PHE A 31 -29.68 16.96 -19.19
C PHE A 31 -28.34 17.69 -19.12
N SER A 32 -27.37 17.42 -20.01
CA SER A 32 -26.03 18.03 -19.94
C SER A 32 -26.04 19.56 -19.98
N SER A 33 -26.95 20.16 -20.74
CA SER A 33 -27.06 21.62 -20.86
C SER A 33 -27.78 22.29 -19.67
N ASN A 34 -28.40 21.51 -18.78
CA ASN A 34 -29.16 22.05 -17.65
C ASN A 34 -28.31 22.10 -16.39
N ILE A 35 -27.82 23.29 -16.04
CA ILE A 35 -26.98 23.54 -14.86
C ILE A 35 -27.65 23.05 -13.56
N ASN A 36 -28.97 23.16 -13.44
CA ASN A 36 -29.70 22.72 -12.25
C ASN A 36 -29.71 21.18 -12.09
N MET A 37 -29.52 20.45 -13.18
CA MET A 37 -29.47 18.98 -13.17
C MET A 37 -28.05 18.42 -13.05
N MET A 38 -27.03 19.27 -13.08
CA MET A 38 -25.62 18.85 -13.08
C MET A 38 -25.30 17.87 -11.94
N TYR A 39 -25.68 18.21 -10.71
CA TYR A 39 -25.45 17.33 -9.56
C TYR A 39 -26.16 15.97 -9.68
N ALA A 40 -27.43 15.98 -10.10
CA ALA A 40 -28.21 14.75 -10.23
C ALA A 40 -27.71 13.88 -11.39
N LEU A 41 -27.26 14.51 -12.48
CA LEU A 41 -26.71 13.82 -13.64
C LEU A 41 -25.35 13.18 -13.29
N ILE A 42 -24.44 13.90 -12.62
CA ILE A 42 -23.18 13.32 -12.16
C ILE A 42 -23.44 12.15 -11.21
N GLU A 43 -24.35 12.31 -10.24
CA GLU A 43 -24.72 11.22 -9.32
C GLU A 43 -25.22 9.98 -10.08
N LEU A 44 -26.08 10.17 -11.09
CA LEU A 44 -26.59 9.08 -11.91
C LEU A 44 -25.47 8.40 -12.72
N LEU A 45 -24.57 9.19 -13.31
CA LEU A 45 -23.42 8.69 -14.04
C LEU A 45 -22.42 7.97 -13.13
N THR A 46 -22.34 8.30 -11.85
CA THR A 46 -21.55 7.56 -10.85
C THR A 46 -22.20 6.22 -10.50
N LEU A 47 -23.51 6.19 -10.28
CA LEU A 47 -24.20 4.98 -9.79
C LEU A 47 -24.40 3.91 -10.87
N ILE A 48 -24.54 4.30 -12.14
CA ILE A 48 -24.69 3.34 -13.26
C ILE A 48 -23.56 2.31 -13.29
N PRO A 49 -22.25 2.68 -13.35
CA PRO A 49 -21.16 1.72 -13.36
C PRO A 49 -21.03 0.94 -12.04
N GLU A 50 -21.31 1.57 -10.89
CA GLU A 50 -21.27 0.90 -9.57
C GLU A 50 -22.27 -0.27 -9.50
N GLU A 51 -23.48 -0.08 -10.04
CA GLU A 51 -24.53 -1.11 -10.01
C GLU A 51 -24.32 -2.26 -11.01
N VAL A 52 -23.45 -2.12 -12.02
CA VAL A 52 -23.14 -3.21 -12.97
C VAL A 52 -22.61 -4.45 -12.27
N ASN A 53 -21.80 -4.25 -11.22
CA ASN A 53 -21.16 -5.29 -10.43
C ASN A 53 -21.86 -5.54 -9.07
N SER A 54 -22.99 -4.88 -8.85
CA SER A 54 -23.78 -5.04 -7.62
C SER A 54 -24.31 -6.45 -7.45
N ARG A 55 -24.11 -7.00 -6.25
CA ARG A 55 -24.63 -8.33 -5.86
C ARG A 55 -26.15 -8.32 -5.71
N HIS A 56 -26.76 -7.15 -5.51
CA HIS A 56 -28.19 -6.99 -5.29
C HIS A 56 -28.99 -7.03 -6.59
N LEU A 57 -28.46 -6.43 -7.66
CA LEU A 57 -29.14 -6.33 -8.95
C LEU A 57 -29.21 -7.67 -9.72
N ARG A 58 -28.31 -8.62 -9.41
CA ARG A 58 -28.26 -9.98 -9.97
C ARG A 58 -28.37 -10.03 -11.51
N LEU A 59 -27.67 -9.13 -12.19
CA LEU A 59 -27.55 -9.13 -13.66
C LEU A 59 -26.92 -10.43 -14.17
N GLY A 60 -27.56 -11.01 -15.19
CA GLY A 60 -27.01 -12.16 -15.92
C GLY A 60 -25.71 -11.80 -16.64
N ALA A 61 -24.77 -12.74 -16.71
CA ALA A 61 -23.42 -12.51 -17.24
C ALA A 61 -23.41 -11.95 -18.68
N ASN A 62 -24.29 -12.46 -19.56
CA ASN A 62 -24.39 -11.97 -20.95
C ASN A 62 -24.84 -10.51 -21.00
N ARG A 63 -25.88 -10.17 -20.23
CA ARG A 63 -26.39 -8.80 -20.15
C ARG A 63 -25.36 -7.85 -19.53
N ARG A 64 -24.63 -8.29 -18.49
CA ARG A 64 -23.53 -7.51 -17.91
C ARG A 64 -22.46 -7.18 -18.96
N LYS A 65 -22.07 -8.16 -19.78
CA LYS A 65 -21.09 -7.96 -20.85
C LYS A 65 -21.57 -6.96 -21.90
N GLU A 66 -22.84 -7.03 -22.30
CA GLU A 66 -23.44 -6.05 -23.22
C GLU A 66 -23.38 -4.63 -22.66
N ILE A 67 -23.78 -4.46 -21.39
CA ILE A 67 -23.76 -3.15 -20.72
C ILE A 67 -22.34 -2.60 -20.62
N LEU A 68 -21.35 -3.42 -20.27
CA LEU A 68 -19.96 -2.96 -20.19
C LEU A 68 -19.44 -2.46 -21.54
N LEU A 69 -19.81 -3.10 -22.65
CA LEU A 69 -19.46 -2.63 -24.00
C LEU A 69 -20.16 -1.31 -24.34
N ASP A 70 -21.43 -1.16 -23.95
CA ASP A 70 -22.17 0.09 -24.13
C ASP A 70 -21.55 1.24 -23.31
N LEU A 71 -21.16 0.97 -22.06
CA LEU A 71 -20.47 1.95 -21.21
C LEU A 71 -19.08 2.30 -21.75
N GLU A 72 -18.30 1.32 -22.22
CA GLU A 72 -17.02 1.59 -22.88
C GLU A 72 -17.19 2.56 -24.06
N ALA A 73 -18.23 2.35 -24.88
CA ALA A 73 -18.54 3.22 -26.02
C ALA A 73 -18.97 4.64 -25.63
N ASP A 74 -19.62 4.81 -24.48
CA ASP A 74 -20.11 6.11 -23.98
C ASP A 74 -19.07 6.82 -23.06
N SER A 75 -17.94 6.17 -22.75
CA SER A 75 -16.92 6.63 -21.79
C SER A 75 -16.32 8.00 -22.16
N THR A 76 -16.01 8.24 -23.44
CA THR A 76 -15.48 9.52 -23.94
C THR A 76 -16.46 10.67 -23.70
N LEU A 77 -17.76 10.46 -23.95
CA LEU A 77 -18.81 11.47 -23.72
C LEU A 77 -18.91 11.85 -22.24
N VAL A 78 -18.77 10.88 -21.35
CA VAL A 78 -18.78 11.12 -19.91
C VAL A 78 -17.54 11.89 -19.48
N SER A 79 -16.35 11.51 -19.95
CA SER A 79 -15.11 12.24 -19.65
C SER A 79 -15.16 13.70 -20.11
N GLU A 80 -15.67 13.96 -21.31
CA GLU A 80 -15.88 15.31 -21.85
C GLU A 80 -16.86 16.11 -21.00
N TYR A 81 -17.98 15.50 -20.61
CA TYR A 81 -18.97 16.13 -19.73
C TYR A 81 -18.39 16.47 -18.34
N LEU A 82 -17.67 15.54 -17.72
CA LEU A 82 -17.01 15.74 -16.43
C LEU A 82 -15.98 16.87 -16.49
N THR A 83 -15.22 16.93 -17.58
CA THR A 83 -14.25 18.01 -17.84
C THR A 83 -14.96 19.36 -17.97
N MET A 84 -16.06 19.41 -18.73
CA MET A 84 -16.89 20.62 -18.84
C MET A 84 -17.46 21.06 -17.48
N CYS A 85 -17.96 20.13 -16.67
CA CYS A 85 -18.45 20.41 -15.32
C CYS A 85 -17.35 20.97 -14.41
N LEU A 86 -16.13 20.44 -14.51
CA LEU A 86 -14.98 20.93 -13.76
C LEU A 86 -14.64 22.38 -14.13
N MET A 87 -14.65 22.71 -15.44
CA MET A 87 -14.38 24.07 -15.92
C MET A 87 -15.46 25.08 -15.51
N ASN A 88 -16.73 24.67 -15.54
CA ASN A 88 -17.86 25.56 -15.26
C ASN A 88 -18.18 25.71 -13.76
N GLY A 89 -17.73 24.77 -12.92
CA GLY A 89 -18.15 24.64 -11.52
C GLY A 89 -17.01 24.64 -10.50
N ASN A 90 -15.85 25.17 -10.85
CA ASN A 90 -14.61 25.05 -10.07
C ASN A 90 -14.71 25.57 -8.61
N GLU A 91 -15.61 26.51 -8.33
CA GLU A 91 -15.79 27.10 -6.99
C GLU A 91 -16.36 26.09 -5.97
N SER A 92 -17.17 25.12 -6.41
CA SER A 92 -17.83 24.19 -5.50
C SER A 92 -16.98 22.95 -5.23
N GLU A 93 -16.49 22.81 -4.00
CA GLU A 93 -15.76 21.64 -3.54
C GLU A 93 -16.57 20.34 -3.64
N LEU A 94 -17.83 20.38 -3.21
CA LEU A 94 -18.74 19.23 -3.29
C LEU A 94 -18.90 18.73 -4.73
N LEU A 95 -19.03 19.65 -5.69
CA LEU A 95 -19.14 19.30 -7.10
C LEU A 95 -17.85 18.64 -7.61
N ARG A 96 -16.69 19.21 -7.27
CA ARG A 96 -15.38 18.66 -7.63
C ARG A 96 -15.18 17.24 -7.08
N SER A 97 -15.54 17.01 -5.81
CA SER A 97 -15.50 15.67 -5.20
C SER A 97 -16.40 14.68 -5.96
N LYS A 98 -17.63 15.09 -6.33
CA LYS A 98 -18.54 14.24 -7.12
C LYS A 98 -18.03 13.95 -8.53
N ILE A 99 -17.38 14.91 -9.19
CA ILE A 99 -16.76 14.72 -10.50
C ILE A 99 -15.66 13.65 -10.41
N LEU A 100 -14.78 13.74 -9.41
CA LEU A 100 -13.72 12.77 -9.21
C LEU A 100 -14.28 11.38 -8.89
N LYS A 101 -15.27 11.27 -7.99
CA LYS A 101 -15.95 10.00 -7.68
C LYS A 101 -16.63 9.38 -8.90
N CYS A 102 -17.28 10.19 -9.72
CA CYS A 102 -17.83 9.76 -10.99
C CYS A 102 -16.73 9.19 -11.89
N PHE A 103 -15.64 9.94 -12.09
CA PHE A 103 -14.52 9.44 -12.90
C PHE A 103 -13.93 8.12 -12.35
N THR A 104 -13.73 8.01 -11.04
CA THR A 104 -13.28 6.78 -10.37
C THR A 104 -14.18 5.59 -10.70
N SER A 105 -15.50 5.73 -10.59
CA SER A 105 -16.45 4.64 -10.84
C SER A 105 -16.37 4.09 -12.27
N TRP A 106 -16.08 4.94 -13.25
CA TRP A 106 -15.89 4.55 -14.65
C TRP A 106 -14.52 3.89 -14.90
N VAL A 107 -13.47 4.34 -14.21
CA VAL A 107 -12.15 3.71 -14.26
C VAL A 107 -12.21 2.29 -13.67
N GLN A 108 -12.92 2.09 -12.56
CA GLN A 108 -13.01 0.80 -11.87
C GLN A 108 -13.67 -0.32 -12.70
N ILE A 109 -14.58 0.03 -13.60
CA ILE A 109 -15.18 -0.94 -14.54
C ILE A 109 -14.36 -1.11 -15.83
N ASN A 110 -13.18 -0.49 -15.92
CA ASN A 110 -12.31 -0.47 -17.10
C ASN A 110 -13.02 0.04 -18.37
N ALA A 111 -13.92 1.03 -18.24
CA ALA A 111 -14.66 1.58 -19.38
C ALA A 111 -13.79 2.47 -20.28
N PHE A 112 -12.73 3.07 -19.75
CA PHE A 112 -11.85 3.94 -20.53
C PHE A 112 -10.76 3.16 -21.26
N LYS A 113 -10.52 3.52 -22.52
CA LYS A 113 -9.31 3.10 -23.23
C LYS A 113 -8.13 3.97 -22.78
N LEU A 114 -7.10 3.33 -22.25
CA LEU A 114 -5.92 4.01 -21.67
C LEU A 114 -5.29 5.09 -22.58
N PRO A 115 -5.17 4.91 -23.92
CA PRO A 115 -4.65 5.96 -24.78
C PRO A 115 -5.53 7.21 -24.88
N GLU A 116 -6.84 7.09 -24.67
CA GLU A 116 -7.78 8.21 -24.79
C GLU A 116 -7.77 9.11 -23.55
N ILE A 117 -7.47 8.52 -22.39
CA ILE A 117 -7.41 9.26 -21.12
C ILE A 117 -6.01 9.76 -20.76
N SER A 118 -4.99 9.46 -21.58
CA SER A 118 -3.60 9.78 -21.22
C SER A 118 -3.31 11.27 -21.07
N ASP A 119 -4.09 12.11 -21.72
CA ASP A 119 -4.00 13.58 -21.66
C ASP A 119 -5.26 14.19 -21.01
N SER A 120 -5.97 13.41 -20.18
CA SER A 120 -7.16 13.86 -19.47
C SER A 120 -6.82 14.98 -18.48
N MET A 121 -7.56 16.09 -18.58
CA MET A 121 -7.44 17.20 -17.62
C MET A 121 -7.84 16.79 -16.20
N LEU A 122 -8.66 15.74 -16.04
CA LEU A 122 -9.03 15.22 -14.73
C LEU A 122 -7.82 14.58 -14.01
N ILE A 123 -6.94 13.89 -14.74
CA ILE A 123 -5.73 13.29 -14.17
C ILE A 123 -4.75 14.40 -13.74
N VAL A 124 -4.55 15.40 -14.61
CA VAL A 124 -3.73 16.58 -14.28
C VAL A 124 -4.28 17.29 -13.04
N TYR A 125 -5.60 17.44 -12.95
CA TYR A 125 -6.25 18.04 -11.80
C TYR A 125 -6.05 17.24 -10.50
N CYS A 126 -6.06 15.90 -10.56
CA CYS A 126 -5.75 15.06 -9.40
C CYS A 126 -4.34 15.34 -8.87
N PHE A 127 -3.33 15.40 -9.74
CA PHE A 127 -1.97 15.76 -9.32
C PHE A 127 -1.88 17.16 -8.73
N GLN A 128 -2.60 18.14 -9.30
CA GLN A 128 -2.66 19.50 -8.74
C GLN A 128 -3.26 19.53 -7.34
N LEU A 129 -4.31 18.73 -7.07
CA LEU A 129 -4.91 18.62 -5.75
C LEU A 129 -3.94 17.98 -4.74
N LEU A 130 -3.30 16.88 -5.12
CA LEU A 130 -2.34 16.18 -4.26
C LEU A 130 -1.09 17.01 -3.98
N SER A 131 -0.60 17.79 -4.95
CA SER A 131 0.54 18.69 -4.73
C SER A 131 0.18 19.96 -3.95
N ASN A 132 -1.10 20.31 -3.84
CA ASN A 132 -1.52 21.51 -3.13
C ASN A 132 -1.81 21.20 -1.66
N ALA A 133 -0.94 21.68 -0.76
CA ALA A 133 -1.10 21.52 0.69
C ALA A 133 -2.42 22.10 1.25
N THR A 134 -3.01 23.10 0.57
CA THR A 134 -4.27 23.73 0.98
C THR A 134 -5.52 23.01 0.49
N SER A 135 -5.37 21.91 -0.26
CA SER A 135 -6.50 21.06 -0.63
C SER A 135 -7.16 20.48 0.62
N SER A 136 -8.48 20.33 0.56
CA SER A 136 -9.25 19.69 1.62
C SER A 136 -9.02 18.18 1.64
N SER A 137 -9.23 17.57 2.81
CA SER A 137 -9.10 16.12 3.01
C SER A 137 -10.03 15.34 2.05
N GLU A 138 -11.29 15.78 1.87
CA GLU A 138 -12.24 15.11 0.97
C GLU A 138 -11.82 15.12 -0.51
N LEU A 139 -11.24 16.22 -0.99
CA LEU A 139 -10.75 16.29 -2.37
C LEU A 139 -9.46 15.52 -2.56
N HIS A 140 -8.58 15.56 -1.55
CA HIS A 140 -7.33 14.83 -1.55
C HIS A 140 -7.58 13.32 -1.59
N GLU A 141 -8.53 12.82 -0.78
CA GLU A 141 -8.98 11.43 -0.79
C GLU A 141 -9.58 11.05 -2.16
N ALA A 142 -10.49 11.86 -2.70
CA ALA A 142 -11.10 11.59 -4.00
C ALA A 142 -10.08 11.56 -5.15
N ALA A 143 -9.08 12.45 -5.13
CA ALA A 143 -7.98 12.43 -6.10
C ALA A 143 -7.10 11.18 -5.94
N THR A 144 -6.85 10.77 -4.70
CA THR A 144 -6.11 9.54 -4.39
C THR A 144 -6.84 8.31 -4.95
N ASP A 145 -8.16 8.22 -4.74
CA ASP A 145 -8.99 7.11 -5.24
C ASP A 145 -8.96 7.00 -6.77
N VAL A 146 -8.96 8.13 -7.48
CA VAL A 146 -8.82 8.17 -8.94
C VAL A 146 -7.49 7.55 -9.37
N LEU A 147 -6.37 8.00 -8.78
CA LEU A 147 -5.04 7.53 -9.18
C LEU A 147 -4.82 6.05 -8.81
N CYS A 148 -5.29 5.60 -7.65
CA CYS A 148 -5.25 4.19 -7.27
C CYS A 148 -6.06 3.32 -8.25
N SER A 149 -7.26 3.77 -8.64
CA SER A 149 -8.09 3.03 -9.60
C SER A 149 -7.46 2.98 -10.99
N LEU A 150 -6.76 4.04 -11.41
CA LEU A 150 -6.01 4.05 -12.67
C LEU A 150 -4.84 3.06 -12.66
N LEU A 151 -4.09 2.98 -11.55
CA LEU A 151 -3.01 2.02 -11.39
C LEU A 151 -3.51 0.57 -11.53
N HIS A 152 -4.61 0.22 -10.86
CA HIS A 152 -5.23 -1.10 -11.00
C HIS A 152 -5.74 -1.38 -12.42
N CYS A 153 -6.35 -0.38 -13.07
CA CYS A 153 -6.79 -0.50 -14.47
C CYS A 153 -5.60 -0.79 -15.41
N MET A 154 -4.44 -0.18 -15.16
CA MET A 154 -3.23 -0.41 -15.95
C MET A 154 -2.62 -1.79 -15.72
N GLU A 155 -2.59 -2.27 -14.47
CA GLU A 155 -2.16 -3.62 -14.12
C GLU A 155 -2.96 -4.68 -14.92
N LEU A 156 -4.29 -4.54 -14.96
CA LEU A 156 -5.19 -5.47 -15.65
C LEU A 156 -5.01 -5.50 -17.16
N ASN A 157 -4.83 -4.34 -17.78
CA ASN A 157 -4.75 -4.24 -19.23
C ASN A 157 -3.38 -4.64 -19.78
N ASN A 158 -2.36 -4.78 -18.92
CA ASN A 158 -0.95 -5.00 -19.29
C ASN A 158 -0.48 -4.08 -20.43
N ALA A 159 -1.15 -2.94 -20.58
CA ALA A 159 -1.13 -2.13 -21.78
C ALA A 159 -0.07 -1.05 -21.60
N ARG A 160 1.02 -1.22 -22.34
CA ARG A 160 2.09 -0.24 -22.44
C ARG A 160 1.64 0.91 -23.33
N GLY A 161 1.17 1.97 -22.69
CA GLY A 161 1.03 3.29 -23.29
C GLY A 161 1.86 4.28 -22.50
N GLY A 162 2.29 5.40 -23.10
CA GLY A 162 3.06 6.43 -22.40
C GLY A 162 2.38 7.04 -21.16
N LEU A 163 1.11 6.69 -20.90
CA LEU A 163 0.42 6.97 -19.64
C LEU A 163 1.08 6.27 -18.44
N ASP A 164 1.62 5.06 -18.60
CA ASP A 164 2.26 4.32 -17.49
C ASP A 164 3.47 5.09 -16.96
N ASP A 165 4.36 5.49 -17.86
CA ASP A 165 5.56 6.27 -17.50
C ASP A 165 5.20 7.66 -16.94
N LYS A 166 4.17 8.32 -17.50
CA LYS A 166 3.67 9.61 -17.00
C LYS A 166 3.10 9.49 -15.59
N LEU A 167 2.25 8.48 -15.34
CA LEU A 167 1.61 8.27 -14.04
C LEU A 167 2.66 7.88 -12.99
N PHE A 168 3.55 6.94 -13.33
CA PHE A 168 4.64 6.52 -12.46
C PHE A 168 5.53 7.71 -12.08
N SER A 169 6.00 8.49 -13.07
CA SER A 169 6.84 9.67 -12.81
C SER A 169 6.08 10.75 -12.03
N GLY A 170 4.81 10.98 -12.34
CA GLY A 170 3.97 11.95 -11.64
C GLY A 170 3.79 11.61 -10.16
N ILE A 171 3.57 10.33 -9.82
CA ILE A 171 3.45 9.88 -8.43
C ILE A 171 4.80 9.99 -7.71
N LEU A 172 5.92 9.69 -8.38
CA LEU A 172 7.25 9.92 -7.79
C LEU A 172 7.49 11.38 -7.40
N CYS A 173 6.96 12.34 -8.15
CA CYS A 173 7.07 13.76 -7.82
C CYS A 173 6.22 14.21 -6.63
N LEU A 174 5.34 13.35 -6.08
CA LEU A 174 4.52 13.68 -4.90
C LEU A 174 5.28 13.49 -3.57
N GLU A 175 6.53 13.04 -3.59
CA GLU A 175 7.35 12.89 -2.38
C GLU A 175 7.44 14.18 -1.55
N GLU A 176 7.63 15.33 -2.21
CA GLU A 176 7.70 16.62 -1.53
C GLU A 176 6.34 16.99 -0.89
N ALA A 177 5.24 16.72 -1.57
CA ALA A 177 3.89 16.98 -1.06
C ALA A 177 3.58 16.11 0.18
N TYR A 178 4.02 14.84 0.17
CA TYR A 178 3.97 13.97 1.34
C TYR A 178 4.80 14.55 2.51
N ASN A 179 6.05 14.95 2.27
CA ASN A 179 6.87 15.53 3.34
C ASN A 179 6.25 16.81 3.95
N ILE A 180 5.56 17.61 3.13
CA ILE A 180 4.78 18.76 3.60
C ILE A 180 3.60 18.32 4.47
N SER A 181 2.87 17.26 4.11
CA SER A 181 1.76 16.77 4.95
C SER A 181 2.26 16.27 6.31
N VAL A 182 3.39 15.58 6.35
CA VAL A 182 4.04 15.16 7.61
C VAL A 182 4.44 16.37 8.46
N ALA A 183 5.06 17.39 7.85
CA ALA A 183 5.46 18.61 8.55
C ALA A 183 4.28 19.44 9.08
N GLN A 184 3.11 19.29 8.46
CA GLN A 184 1.87 19.95 8.88
C GLN A 184 1.02 19.10 9.84
N GLU A 185 1.50 17.91 10.22
CA GLU A 185 0.76 16.94 11.04
C GLU A 185 -0.61 16.56 10.44
N ASP A 186 -0.72 16.61 9.11
CA ASP A 186 -1.93 16.23 8.37
C ASP A 186 -1.93 14.72 8.13
N LEU A 187 -2.45 13.98 9.12
CA LEU A 187 -2.48 12.51 9.12
C LEU A 187 -3.34 11.97 7.98
N ASP A 188 -4.49 12.60 7.68
CA ASP A 188 -5.39 12.20 6.59
C ASP A 188 -4.68 12.21 5.23
N LYS A 189 -3.95 13.29 4.93
CA LYS A 189 -3.17 13.37 3.68
C LYS A 189 -2.01 12.38 3.68
N SER A 190 -1.34 12.21 4.81
CA SER A 190 -0.21 11.28 4.94
C SER A 190 -0.64 9.82 4.72
N MET A 191 -1.82 9.43 5.25
CA MET A 191 -2.43 8.13 4.98
C MET A 191 -2.84 7.96 3.51
N ASN A 192 -3.40 9.01 2.90
CA ASN A 192 -3.74 9.01 1.47
C ASN A 192 -2.51 8.79 0.58
N PHE A 193 -1.39 9.48 0.85
CA PHE A 193 -0.12 9.25 0.15
C PHE A 193 0.44 7.85 0.39
N SER A 194 0.43 7.38 1.63
CA SER A 194 0.88 6.01 1.95
C SER A 194 0.08 4.97 1.15
N ARG A 195 -1.24 5.13 1.05
CA ARG A 195 -2.10 4.30 0.21
C ARG A 195 -1.71 4.38 -1.27
N LEU A 196 -1.54 5.59 -1.82
CA LEU A 196 -1.17 5.78 -3.23
C LEU A 196 0.18 5.15 -3.57
N PHE A 197 1.20 5.38 -2.73
CA PHE A 197 2.55 4.83 -2.95
C PHE A 197 2.57 3.31 -2.79
N THR A 198 1.77 2.76 -1.86
CA THR A 198 1.59 1.33 -1.69
C THR A 198 0.97 0.71 -2.95
N VAL A 199 -0.13 1.29 -3.46
CA VAL A 199 -0.80 0.80 -4.68
C VAL A 199 0.12 0.91 -5.90
N LEU A 200 0.94 1.97 -6.00
CA LEU A 200 1.95 2.10 -7.07
C LEU A 200 2.91 0.92 -7.07
N VAL A 201 3.45 0.55 -5.91
CA VAL A 201 4.35 -0.60 -5.82
C VAL A 201 3.62 -1.90 -6.11
N GLU A 202 2.43 -2.11 -5.53
CA GLU A 202 1.65 -3.34 -5.72
C GLU A 202 1.31 -3.60 -7.20
N CYS A 203 0.85 -2.59 -7.94
CA CYS A 203 0.48 -2.71 -9.35
C CYS A 203 1.68 -2.90 -10.30
N ASN A 204 2.88 -2.54 -9.83
CA ASN A 204 4.13 -2.70 -10.56
C ASN A 204 4.98 -3.87 -10.03
N LEU A 205 4.53 -4.59 -9.00
CA LEU A 205 5.34 -5.56 -8.25
C LEU A 205 5.87 -6.68 -9.15
N THR A 206 4.99 -7.41 -9.84
CA THR A 206 5.39 -8.53 -10.72
C THR A 206 6.43 -8.08 -11.75
N ARG A 207 6.22 -6.91 -12.36
CA ARG A 207 7.11 -6.32 -13.37
C ARG A 207 8.45 -5.87 -12.76
N MET A 208 8.40 -5.29 -11.56
CA MET A 208 9.57 -4.86 -10.81
C MET A 208 10.48 -6.04 -10.52
N VAL A 209 9.90 -7.16 -10.09
CA VAL A 209 10.64 -8.37 -9.77
C VAL A 209 11.14 -9.07 -11.05
N ASP A 210 10.29 -9.23 -12.07
CA ASP A 210 10.67 -9.79 -13.39
C ASP A 210 11.81 -8.99 -14.06
N GLY A 211 11.74 -7.67 -13.99
CA GLY A 211 12.71 -6.77 -14.59
C GLY A 211 14.02 -6.65 -13.80
N SER A 212 14.10 -7.23 -12.60
CA SER A 212 15.29 -7.16 -11.72
C SER A 212 16.15 -8.43 -11.75
N ASP A 213 15.95 -9.33 -12.70
CA ASP A 213 16.76 -10.55 -12.86
C ASP A 213 18.19 -10.28 -13.36
N GLY A 214 18.46 -9.06 -13.86
CA GLY A 214 19.79 -8.62 -14.32
C GLY A 214 20.70 -8.08 -13.21
N ASP A 215 21.84 -7.52 -13.61
CA ASP A 215 22.81 -6.90 -12.68
C ASP A 215 22.31 -5.61 -12.05
N THR A 216 21.35 -4.91 -12.69
CA THR A 216 20.75 -3.68 -12.19
C THR A 216 19.27 -3.91 -11.88
N PRO A 217 18.76 -3.44 -10.74
CA PRO A 217 17.34 -3.53 -10.43
C PRO A 217 16.52 -2.72 -11.43
N HIS A 218 15.26 -3.13 -11.62
CA HIS A 218 14.31 -2.43 -12.47
C HIS A 218 14.08 -0.99 -11.96
N TYR A 219 13.86 -0.01 -12.85
CA TYR A 219 13.72 1.40 -12.46
C TYR A 219 12.59 1.65 -11.44
N SER A 220 11.57 0.78 -11.43
CA SER A 220 10.42 0.91 -10.56
C SER A 220 10.72 0.61 -9.09
N THR A 221 11.88 0.02 -8.76
CA THR A 221 12.30 -0.18 -7.36
C THR A 221 12.42 1.13 -6.59
N LYS A 222 12.63 2.26 -7.28
CA LYS A 222 12.59 3.60 -6.69
C LYS A 222 11.27 3.91 -5.98
N ALA A 223 10.15 3.29 -6.39
CA ALA A 223 8.88 3.48 -5.69
C ALA A 223 8.89 2.90 -4.26
N LEU A 224 9.78 1.94 -3.96
CA LEU A 224 9.98 1.43 -2.60
C LEU A 224 10.55 2.50 -1.66
N ASP A 225 11.30 3.49 -2.17
CA ASP A 225 11.79 4.58 -1.35
C ASP A 225 10.65 5.45 -0.82
N LEU A 226 9.62 5.71 -1.65
CA LEU A 226 8.42 6.41 -1.20
C LEU A 226 7.69 5.65 -0.09
N VAL A 227 7.52 4.34 -0.27
CA VAL A 227 6.86 3.50 0.74
C VAL A 227 7.68 3.48 2.03
N LEU A 228 9.02 3.38 1.95
CA LEU A 228 9.88 3.45 3.13
C LEU A 228 9.83 4.81 3.84
N ASN A 229 9.62 5.91 3.11
CA ASN A 229 9.36 7.22 3.71
C ASN A 229 8.03 7.22 4.50
N CYS A 230 7.01 6.50 4.02
CA CYS A 230 5.75 6.27 4.75
C CYS A 230 5.93 5.37 5.97
N VAL A 231 6.72 4.30 5.86
CA VAL A 231 7.06 3.44 7.02
C VAL A 231 7.83 4.24 8.08
N GLY A 232 8.65 5.21 7.67
CA GLY A 232 9.38 6.11 8.57
C GLY A 232 8.54 7.23 9.20
N HIS A 233 7.25 7.32 8.92
CA HIS A 233 6.34 8.28 9.56
C HIS A 233 6.34 8.11 11.09
N TYR A 234 6.02 9.15 11.85
CA TYR A 234 5.99 9.07 13.32
C TYR A 234 4.80 8.25 13.84
N ASP A 235 3.70 8.24 13.08
CA ASP A 235 2.49 7.47 13.37
C ASP A 235 2.56 6.09 12.70
N TYR A 236 2.37 5.03 13.49
CA TYR A 236 2.47 3.65 13.02
C TYR A 236 1.31 3.22 12.10
N GLU A 237 0.16 3.90 12.13
CA GLU A 237 -0.98 3.60 11.26
C GLU A 237 -0.62 3.85 9.79
N VAL A 238 0.20 4.88 9.53
CA VAL A 238 0.71 5.18 8.18
C VAL A 238 1.62 4.07 7.66
N ALA A 239 2.46 3.50 8.54
CA ALA A 239 3.32 2.36 8.20
C ALA A 239 2.51 1.09 7.95
N GLU A 240 1.45 0.86 8.74
CA GLU A 240 0.60 -0.33 8.67
C GLU A 240 -0.05 -0.49 7.29
N ILE A 241 -0.45 0.61 6.64
CA ILE A 241 -1.02 0.61 5.28
C ILE A 241 -0.15 -0.16 4.27
N THR A 242 1.17 -0.17 4.49
CA THR A 242 2.16 -0.73 3.55
C THR A 242 2.34 -2.25 3.69
N PHE A 243 1.84 -2.86 4.77
CA PHE A 243 2.23 -4.23 5.18
C PHE A 243 1.86 -5.29 4.16
N ASN A 244 0.66 -5.20 3.56
CA ASN A 244 0.21 -6.16 2.55
C ASN A 244 1.15 -6.18 1.33
N MET A 245 1.68 -5.02 0.92
CA MET A 245 2.64 -4.93 -0.18
C MET A 245 3.93 -5.68 0.15
N TRP A 246 4.47 -5.49 1.37
CA TRP A 246 5.68 -6.17 1.81
C TRP A 246 5.49 -7.69 1.86
N TYR A 247 4.34 -8.16 2.33
CA TYR A 247 3.97 -9.58 2.30
C TYR A 247 3.92 -10.13 0.86
N ARG A 248 3.28 -9.40 -0.08
CA ARG A 248 3.23 -9.81 -1.49
C ARG A 248 4.62 -9.86 -2.12
N LEU A 249 5.49 -8.90 -1.80
CA LEU A 249 6.88 -8.87 -2.26
C LEU A 249 7.67 -10.07 -1.72
N SER A 250 7.54 -10.39 -0.42
CA SER A 250 8.22 -11.55 0.16
C SER A 250 7.76 -12.86 -0.45
N GLU A 251 6.45 -13.03 -0.69
CA GLU A 251 5.91 -14.22 -1.33
C GLU A 251 6.45 -14.42 -2.76
N ASP A 252 6.48 -13.38 -3.60
CA ASP A 252 7.00 -13.49 -4.97
C ASP A 252 8.51 -13.82 -4.97
N LEU A 253 9.29 -13.14 -4.12
CA LEU A 253 10.72 -13.42 -3.98
C LEU A 253 11.00 -14.83 -3.45
N TYR A 254 10.21 -15.30 -2.48
CA TYR A 254 10.34 -16.64 -1.91
C TYR A 254 10.06 -17.72 -2.97
N GLN A 255 8.98 -17.56 -3.75
CA GLN A 255 8.60 -18.49 -4.81
C GLN A 255 9.65 -18.59 -5.93
N ARG A 256 10.31 -17.48 -6.27
CA ARG A 256 11.37 -17.45 -7.29
C ARG A 256 12.67 -18.11 -6.83
N ASN A 257 12.94 -18.13 -5.53
CA ASN A 257 14.12 -18.75 -4.92
C ASN A 257 15.45 -18.36 -5.63
N ASN A 258 15.62 -17.07 -5.92
CA ASN A 258 16.79 -16.54 -6.63
C ASN A 258 17.55 -15.54 -5.73
N CYS A 259 18.68 -15.98 -5.15
CA CYS A 259 19.46 -15.16 -4.24
C CYS A 259 19.97 -13.84 -4.84
N ARG A 260 20.28 -13.80 -6.14
CA ARG A 260 20.77 -12.57 -6.80
C ARG A 260 19.67 -11.52 -6.90
N LEU A 261 18.48 -11.96 -7.28
CA LEU A 261 17.28 -11.13 -7.32
C LEU A 261 16.92 -10.62 -5.92
N THR A 262 16.87 -11.52 -4.93
CA THR A 262 16.61 -11.17 -3.53
C THR A 262 17.59 -10.12 -2.99
N ALA A 263 18.86 -10.19 -3.41
CA ALA A 263 19.89 -9.24 -2.98
C ALA A 263 19.59 -7.79 -3.41
N HIS A 264 18.88 -7.57 -4.51
CA HIS A 264 18.46 -6.22 -4.95
C HIS A 264 17.45 -5.58 -4.00
N PHE A 265 16.64 -6.39 -3.30
CA PHE A 265 15.60 -5.91 -2.38
C PHE A 265 16.07 -5.83 -0.93
N LYS A 266 17.19 -6.49 -0.60
CA LYS A 266 17.76 -6.53 0.75
C LYS A 266 17.94 -5.14 1.41
N PRO A 267 18.49 -4.10 0.75
CA PRO A 267 18.65 -2.78 1.38
C PRO A 267 17.32 -2.14 1.79
N TYR A 268 16.24 -2.40 1.05
CA TYR A 268 14.91 -1.89 1.34
C TYR A 268 14.30 -2.61 2.55
N VAL A 269 14.46 -3.93 2.64
CA VAL A 269 13.97 -4.73 3.77
C VAL A 269 14.76 -4.43 5.06
N GLU A 270 16.07 -4.18 4.97
CA GLU A 270 16.86 -3.72 6.12
C GLU A 270 16.32 -2.38 6.67
N ARG A 271 15.99 -1.43 5.80
CA ARG A 271 15.36 -0.16 6.19
C ARG A 271 13.97 -0.34 6.79
N LEU A 272 13.16 -1.24 6.22
CA LEU A 272 11.85 -1.62 6.77
C LEU A 272 12.00 -2.12 8.21
N ILE A 273 12.84 -3.14 8.43
CA ILE A 273 13.04 -3.74 9.77
C ILE A 273 13.54 -2.68 10.76
N ALA A 274 14.46 -1.80 10.35
CA ALA A 274 14.96 -0.72 11.20
C ALA A 274 13.85 0.28 11.60
N ALA A 275 12.91 0.58 10.70
CA ALA A 275 11.77 1.44 11.00
C ALA A 275 10.72 0.73 11.87
N LEU A 276 10.41 -0.55 11.60
CA LEU A 276 9.50 -1.35 12.43
C LEU A 276 10.03 -1.57 13.84
N TYR A 277 11.34 -1.68 14.01
CA TYR A 277 12.00 -1.68 15.30
C TYR A 277 11.68 -0.39 16.08
N LYS A 278 11.78 0.79 15.45
CA LYS A 278 11.44 2.06 16.10
C LYS A 278 9.96 2.14 16.45
N HIS A 279 9.07 1.75 15.52
CA HIS A 279 7.63 1.71 15.75
C HIS A 279 7.18 0.72 16.81
N SER A 280 8.02 -0.26 17.16
CA SER A 280 7.72 -1.24 18.21
C SER A 280 8.12 -0.76 19.60
N GLN A 281 8.79 0.40 19.72
CA GLN A 281 9.15 0.99 21.02
C GLN A 281 7.91 1.47 21.74
N LEU A 282 7.83 1.17 23.03
CA LEU A 282 6.83 1.71 23.93
C LEU A 282 7.16 3.17 24.28
N ASP A 283 6.16 3.91 24.76
CA ASP A 283 6.39 5.24 25.28
C ASP A 283 7.36 5.19 26.48
N PRO A 284 8.32 6.13 26.63
CA PRO A 284 9.33 6.08 27.69
C PRO A 284 8.75 6.10 29.11
N ASP A 285 7.55 6.66 29.28
CA ASP A 285 6.77 6.75 30.52
C ASP A 285 5.70 5.65 30.65
N HIS A 286 5.70 4.65 29.75
CA HIS A 286 4.79 3.53 29.82
C HIS A 286 5.02 2.70 31.10
N ASP A 287 3.95 2.56 31.89
CA ASP A 287 3.95 1.79 33.13
C ASP A 287 3.13 0.50 32.97
N GLY A 288 3.77 -0.64 33.23
CA GLY A 288 3.13 -1.95 33.22
C GLY A 288 3.31 -2.75 31.93
N PRO A 289 2.60 -3.88 31.79
CA PRO A 289 2.65 -4.67 30.56
C PRO A 289 1.80 -4.02 29.46
N VAL A 290 2.16 -4.30 28.20
CA VAL A 290 1.37 -3.89 27.02
C VAL A 290 -0.09 -4.33 27.18
N GLU A 291 -1.02 -3.38 27.09
CA GLU A 291 -2.45 -3.61 27.33
C GLU A 291 -3.01 -4.74 26.44
N GLU A 292 -3.81 -5.62 27.05
CA GLU A 292 -4.49 -6.68 26.32
C GLU A 292 -5.63 -6.09 25.47
N GLY A 293 -5.54 -6.27 24.15
CA GLY A 293 -6.56 -5.80 23.20
C GLY A 293 -6.41 -4.35 22.74
N GLY A 294 -5.28 -3.69 23.03
CA GLY A 294 -4.97 -2.35 22.51
C GLY A 294 -4.51 -2.37 21.05
N SER A 295 -4.79 -1.31 20.30
CA SER A 295 -4.40 -1.16 18.88
C SER A 295 -2.89 -1.31 18.65
N PHE A 296 -2.07 -0.82 19.58
CA PHE A 296 -0.61 -0.97 19.52
C PHE A 296 -0.15 -2.43 19.62
N LYS A 297 -0.83 -3.26 20.42
CA LYS A 297 -0.54 -4.70 20.52
C LYS A 297 -0.87 -5.41 19.20
N ASP A 298 -1.99 -5.06 18.59
CA ASP A 298 -2.38 -5.58 17.28
C ASP A 298 -1.40 -5.15 16.19
N PHE A 299 -0.95 -3.90 16.23
CA PHE A 299 0.12 -3.41 15.36
C PHE A 299 1.41 -4.21 15.55
N ARG A 300 1.90 -4.39 16.80
CA ARG A 300 3.08 -5.22 17.08
C ARG A 300 2.90 -6.66 16.62
N PHE A 301 1.71 -7.24 16.75
CA PHE A 301 1.42 -8.56 16.19
C PHE A 301 1.62 -8.59 14.67
N LYS A 302 1.07 -7.61 13.94
CA LYS A 302 1.28 -7.47 12.49
C LYS A 302 2.75 -7.27 12.13
N VAL A 303 3.50 -6.46 12.90
CA VAL A 303 4.95 -6.30 12.74
C VAL A 303 5.69 -7.62 12.88
N SER A 304 5.30 -8.44 13.87
CA SER A 304 5.84 -9.78 14.09
C SER A 304 5.66 -10.67 12.85
N GLU A 305 4.48 -10.64 12.23
CA GLU A 305 4.20 -11.43 11.02
C GLU A 305 5.05 -10.94 9.84
N ILE A 306 5.05 -9.63 9.56
CA ILE A 306 5.84 -9.07 8.47
C ILE A 306 7.34 -9.36 8.63
N ILE A 307 7.89 -9.27 9.84
CA ILE A 307 9.30 -9.61 10.09
C ILE A 307 9.56 -11.08 9.73
N LYS A 308 8.69 -12.01 10.15
CA LYS A 308 8.86 -13.43 9.83
C LYS A 308 8.80 -13.68 8.33
N ASP A 309 7.94 -12.95 7.61
CA ASP A 309 7.78 -13.09 6.16
C ASP A 309 9.01 -12.56 5.40
N VAL A 310 9.60 -11.44 5.83
CA VAL A 310 10.68 -10.78 5.08
C VAL A 310 12.10 -11.17 5.53
N ILE A 311 12.27 -11.81 6.69
CA ILE A 311 13.60 -12.00 7.30
C ILE A 311 14.59 -12.79 6.43
N PHE A 312 14.09 -13.72 5.61
CA PHE A 312 14.93 -14.52 4.70
C PHE A 312 15.65 -13.66 3.65
N ILE A 313 15.14 -12.46 3.33
CA ILE A 313 15.72 -11.54 2.35
C ILE A 313 17.03 -10.93 2.88
N VAL A 314 17.12 -10.69 4.20
CA VAL A 314 18.26 -10.03 4.84
C VAL A 314 19.25 -11.05 5.41
N SER A 315 18.74 -12.06 6.13
CA SER A 315 19.40 -12.99 7.07
C SER A 315 18.94 -12.75 8.50
N SER A 316 18.46 -13.82 9.15
CA SER A 316 18.03 -13.81 10.56
C SER A 316 19.22 -13.55 11.48
N ILE A 317 20.39 -14.09 11.15
CA ILE A 317 21.63 -13.90 11.91
C ILE A 317 22.06 -12.44 11.88
N SER A 318 22.07 -11.80 10.71
CA SER A 318 22.45 -10.39 10.57
C SER A 318 21.51 -9.46 11.34
N CYS A 319 20.19 -9.68 11.22
CA CYS A 319 19.19 -8.91 11.96
C CYS A 319 19.36 -9.08 13.48
N PHE A 320 19.51 -10.31 13.95
CA PHE A 320 19.71 -10.60 15.37
C PHE A 320 20.98 -9.95 15.93
N LYS A 321 22.09 -10.03 15.19
CA LYS A 321 23.35 -9.36 15.56
C LYS A 321 23.18 -7.85 15.66
N GLN A 322 22.47 -7.22 14.72
CA GLN A 322 22.19 -5.78 14.77
C GLN A 322 21.40 -5.40 16.03
N MET A 323 20.33 -6.13 16.35
CA MET A 323 19.53 -5.88 17.57
C MET A 323 20.35 -6.12 18.85
N PHE A 324 21.18 -7.14 18.86
CA PHE A 324 22.07 -7.42 19.99
C PHE A 324 23.12 -6.33 20.21
N LEU A 325 23.65 -5.73 19.14
CA LEU A 325 24.58 -4.59 19.25
C LEU A 325 23.88 -3.34 19.85
N ILE A 326 22.59 -3.13 19.57
CA ILE A 326 21.81 -2.06 20.20
C ILE A 326 21.74 -2.27 21.72
N LEU A 327 21.45 -3.52 22.16
CA LEU A 327 21.40 -3.88 23.58
C LEU A 327 22.73 -3.69 24.31
N GLN A 328 23.86 -3.82 23.61
CA GLN A 328 25.19 -3.58 24.19
C GLN A 328 25.57 -2.10 24.29
N SER A 329 24.78 -1.19 23.71
CA SER A 329 25.12 0.23 23.73
C SER A 329 25.00 0.81 25.14
N ALA A 330 26.00 1.61 25.55
CA ALA A 330 26.16 2.05 26.93
C ALA A 330 25.01 2.92 27.48
N ASN A 331 24.20 3.51 26.60
CA ASN A 331 23.07 4.39 26.94
C ASN A 331 21.77 3.92 26.27
N VAL A 332 21.59 2.61 26.07
CA VAL A 332 20.33 2.09 25.53
C VAL A 332 19.20 2.38 26.53
N SER A 333 18.10 2.94 26.04
CA SER A 333 16.89 3.15 26.85
C SER A 333 16.11 1.84 27.00
N TRP A 334 15.19 1.79 27.95
CA TRP A 334 14.50 0.54 28.26
C TRP A 334 13.53 0.16 27.14
N GLU A 335 12.84 1.13 26.55
CA GLU A 335 11.92 0.97 25.42
C GLU A 335 12.65 0.53 24.15
N SER A 336 13.86 1.06 23.94
CA SER A 336 14.77 0.64 22.88
C SER A 336 15.24 -0.80 23.06
N SER A 337 15.52 -1.19 24.30
CA SER A 337 15.93 -2.56 24.65
C SER A 337 14.78 -3.56 24.49
N GLU A 338 13.58 -3.20 24.95
CA GLU A 338 12.37 -4.01 24.84
C GLU A 338 12.02 -4.27 23.37
N ALA A 339 12.02 -3.22 22.54
CA ALA A 339 11.77 -3.36 21.11
C ALA A 339 12.83 -4.25 20.43
N ALA A 340 14.12 -4.11 20.80
CA ALA A 340 15.18 -4.93 20.24
C ALA A 340 14.97 -6.42 20.58
N LEU A 341 14.61 -6.72 21.83
CA LEU A 341 14.27 -8.07 22.27
C LEU A 341 13.03 -8.62 21.56
N PHE A 342 12.02 -7.78 21.33
CA PHE A 342 10.83 -8.14 20.56
C PHE A 342 11.17 -8.53 19.11
N ILE A 343 12.01 -7.75 18.41
CA ILE A 343 12.47 -8.11 17.06
C ILE A 343 13.29 -9.41 17.11
N MET A 344 14.21 -9.53 18.07
CA MET A 344 15.03 -10.74 18.27
C MET A 344 14.17 -11.98 18.50
N GLN A 345 13.09 -11.89 19.27
CA GLN A 345 12.16 -12.99 19.51
C GLN A 345 11.51 -13.50 18.23
N ASN A 346 11.14 -12.58 17.32
CA ASN A 346 10.50 -12.94 16.05
C ASN A 346 11.44 -13.67 15.09
N VAL A 347 12.73 -13.29 15.07
CA VAL A 347 13.73 -13.92 14.20
C VAL A 347 14.42 -15.13 14.83
N ALA A 348 14.37 -15.26 16.16
CA ALA A 348 15.06 -16.30 16.92
C ALA A 348 14.76 -17.71 16.43
N ARG A 349 13.53 -17.97 15.96
CA ARG A 349 13.11 -19.29 15.43
C ARG A 349 13.84 -19.71 14.15
N ASN A 350 14.29 -18.75 13.35
CA ASN A 350 14.89 -19.00 12.04
C ASN A 350 16.43 -19.07 12.07
N ILE A 351 17.06 -18.62 13.17
CA ILE A 351 18.53 -18.57 13.32
C ILE A 351 19.18 -19.97 13.30
N LEU A 352 18.67 -20.92 14.09
CA LEU A 352 19.25 -22.27 14.14
C LEU A 352 19.14 -23.01 12.80
N PRO A 353 17.98 -23.04 12.11
CA PRO A 353 17.90 -23.57 10.75
C PRO A 353 18.87 -22.91 9.77
N GLU A 354 19.02 -21.58 9.82
CA GLU A 354 19.93 -20.84 8.94
C GLU A 354 21.40 -21.21 9.18
N ILE A 355 21.83 -21.36 10.44
CA ILE A 355 23.18 -21.84 10.80
C ILE A 355 23.41 -23.26 10.27
N MET A 356 22.40 -24.14 10.36
CA MET A 356 22.50 -25.51 9.85
C MET A 356 22.60 -25.55 8.32
N GLU A 357 21.78 -24.80 7.59
CA GLU A 357 21.87 -24.69 6.13
C GLU A 357 23.22 -24.15 5.65
N LEU A 358 23.79 -23.18 6.36
CA LEU A 358 25.13 -22.66 6.08
C LEU A 358 26.21 -23.73 6.26
N GLY A 359 26.02 -24.68 7.18
CA GLY A 359 26.92 -25.82 7.37
C GLY A 359 26.81 -26.92 6.30
N GLU A 360 25.66 -27.02 5.63
CA GLU A 360 25.41 -27.99 4.55
C GLU A 360 25.84 -27.49 3.16
N ARG A 361 25.87 -26.16 2.96
CA ARG A 361 26.50 -25.55 1.77
C ARG A 361 28.02 -25.57 1.98
N ASP A 362 28.82 -25.87 0.95
CA ASP A 362 30.30 -25.87 1.00
C ASP A 362 30.89 -24.46 1.27
N ILE A 363 30.61 -23.89 2.42
CA ILE A 363 31.17 -22.64 2.90
C ILE A 363 32.53 -22.97 3.51
N PRO A 364 33.60 -22.20 3.20
CA PRO A 364 34.91 -22.44 3.77
C PRO A 364 34.81 -22.55 5.29
N THR A 365 35.31 -23.65 5.85
CA THR A 365 35.21 -24.00 7.28
C THR A 365 35.71 -22.87 8.19
N ALA A 366 36.62 -22.03 7.71
CA ALA A 366 37.10 -20.83 8.41
C ALA A 366 36.02 -19.74 8.57
N ARG A 367 35.16 -19.51 7.57
CA ARG A 367 34.06 -18.52 7.65
C ARG A 367 32.89 -19.05 8.48
N PHE A 368 32.63 -20.36 8.40
CA PHE A 368 31.67 -21.05 9.26
C PHE A 368 32.12 -21.01 10.73
N ASN A 369 33.37 -21.40 11.00
CA ASN A 369 33.95 -21.32 12.34
C ASN A 369 34.05 -19.88 12.85
N GLN A 370 34.38 -18.90 12.01
CA GLN A 370 34.38 -17.49 12.41
C GLN A 370 32.96 -16.97 12.73
N LEU A 371 31.93 -17.37 11.99
CA LEU A 371 30.54 -17.03 12.29
C LEU A 371 30.03 -17.72 13.57
N CYS A 372 30.50 -18.93 13.87
CA CYS A 372 30.20 -19.66 15.11
C CYS A 372 31.01 -19.13 16.32
N GLU A 373 32.28 -18.78 16.14
CA GLU A 373 33.18 -18.22 17.18
C GLU A 373 32.82 -16.78 17.53
N GLU A 374 32.43 -15.94 16.57
CA GLU A 374 31.87 -14.59 16.82
C GLU A 374 30.51 -14.63 17.56
N SER A 375 29.97 -15.82 17.79
CA SER A 375 28.57 -16.06 18.10
C SER A 375 28.35 -17.02 19.27
N GLU A 376 29.32 -17.28 20.16
CA GLU A 376 29.07 -18.17 21.32
C GLU A 376 27.89 -17.71 22.21
N VAL A 377 27.57 -16.42 22.17
CA VAL A 377 26.47 -15.81 22.93
C VAL A 377 25.12 -15.96 22.22
N VAL A 378 25.08 -15.92 20.89
CA VAL A 378 23.81 -15.85 20.13
C VAL A 378 22.96 -17.11 20.28
N PRO A 379 23.47 -18.37 20.13
CA PRO A 379 22.68 -19.57 20.39
C PRO A 379 22.16 -19.64 21.83
N LYS A 380 22.96 -19.23 22.82
CA LYS A 380 22.56 -19.22 24.24
C LYS A 380 21.44 -18.21 24.52
N VAL A 381 21.52 -17.03 23.92
CA VAL A 381 20.47 -16.00 24.02
C VAL A 381 19.22 -16.43 23.25
N VAL A 382 19.37 -17.08 22.09
CA VAL A 382 18.23 -17.66 21.34
C VAL A 382 17.53 -18.75 22.15
N GLU A 383 18.28 -19.63 22.83
CA GLU A 383 17.71 -20.62 23.76
C GLU A 383 16.96 -19.94 24.90
N ALA A 384 17.55 -18.93 25.54
CA ALA A 384 16.92 -18.18 26.63
C ALA A 384 15.64 -17.43 26.20
N ILE A 385 15.60 -16.88 24.98
CA ILE A 385 14.40 -16.20 24.42
C ILE A 385 13.32 -17.20 24.00
N ARG A 386 13.70 -18.42 23.61
CA ARG A 386 12.77 -19.48 23.17
C ARG A 386 12.16 -20.29 24.31
N GLU A 387 12.78 -20.32 25.49
CA GLU A 387 12.21 -21.01 26.65
C GLU A 387 10.86 -20.38 27.04
N PRO A 388 9.77 -21.16 27.15
CA PRO A 388 8.52 -20.64 27.69
C PRO A 388 8.75 -20.24 29.16
N ALA A 389 8.26 -19.07 29.55
CA ALA A 389 8.37 -18.45 30.88
C ALA A 389 7.95 -19.34 32.09
N GLY A 390 7.57 -20.60 31.88
CA GLY A 390 7.25 -21.60 32.90
C GLY A 390 8.44 -22.38 33.48
N GLN A 391 9.69 -22.20 33.01
CA GLN A 391 10.87 -22.86 33.61
C GLN A 391 11.79 -21.93 34.43
N LEU A 392 11.52 -20.62 34.43
CA LEU A 392 12.29 -19.63 35.19
C LEU A 392 11.89 -19.53 36.68
N SER A 393 10.96 -20.35 37.18
CA SER A 393 10.62 -20.36 38.61
C SER A 393 11.66 -21.05 39.51
N HIS A 394 12.79 -21.51 38.97
CA HIS A 394 13.79 -22.28 39.73
C HIS A 394 15.26 -21.91 39.49
N ARG A 395 15.59 -20.77 38.88
CA ARG A 395 16.99 -20.31 38.83
C ARG A 395 17.13 -18.86 39.25
N ASP A 396 17.91 -18.68 40.33
CA ASP A 396 18.23 -17.41 40.96
C ASP A 396 18.81 -16.38 39.96
N PRO A 397 18.39 -15.10 40.02
CA PRO A 397 18.75 -14.06 39.07
C PRO A 397 20.17 -13.46 39.28
N LEU A 398 21.13 -14.23 39.80
CA LEU A 398 22.46 -13.71 40.19
C LEU A 398 23.61 -14.03 39.23
N HIS A 399 23.37 -14.63 38.05
CA HIS A 399 24.45 -15.09 37.17
C HIS A 399 24.52 -14.47 35.76
N LEU A 400 23.74 -13.44 35.45
CA LEU A 400 23.78 -12.75 34.15
C LEU A 400 24.80 -11.58 34.06
N HIS A 401 25.76 -11.51 34.99
CA HIS A 401 26.82 -10.48 35.01
C HIS A 401 28.25 -11.03 34.93
N GLN A 402 28.46 -12.17 34.27
CA GLN A 402 29.81 -12.60 33.86
C GLN A 402 29.85 -13.02 32.40
#